data_AF-A0A3A3H3H1-F1
#
_entry.id   AF-A0A3A3H3H1-F1
#
_cell.length_a   1.000
_cell.length_b   1.000
_cell.length_c   1.000
_cell.angle_alpha   90.00
_cell.angle_beta   90.00
_cell.angle_gamma   90.00
#
_symmetry.space_group_name_H-M   'P 1'
#
loop_
_entity.id
_entity.type
_entity.pdbx_description
1 polymer ?
#
loop_
_entity_poly.entity_id
_entity_poly.type
_entity_poly.pdbx_seq_one_letter_code
_entity_poly.pdbx_strand_id
1 'polypeptide(L)'
;MKVPTTGRVVIIDDSHEEALPLIHLLSHHGISSRYYNGDPDLLPLQPLEGVRIVFLDIEIGTYGQDNKSKVSKILGVLNRVIGASSTPFIIIAWTKHTELLEEVISKLPVPPLKTLNMEKIDCKDQEGNYRIDLISAKLTDIMQDIGSFQALLLWEEIIHQAANLTINDSYQLSNPQGNEWDENMQNILYNLAKAQQGTQLKEHVLGPALRAFTGIYFDYIEKSLLNNSLLEDNAGLNFKNKNRLSPEVMSSINSKLLFSKVESREVTPGNVYINDRTKLDLSLLVTKFEEIKAEWDTPQFIILEVTPTCDYAQDKWQLSRMLPGVFVPLKYLKNVKRADYVFISQLIQFNRDIGSLVFDLRYLTTRNFEDVAKMLPLFRIRHPFLVDIQSKVAGHIARPGYFAL
;
A
#
# COMPACT_ATOMS: atom_id res chain seq x y z
N MET A 1 23.45 -11.31 -0.74
CA MET A 1 23.20 -11.29 -2.19
C MET A 1 22.23 -10.14 -2.49
N LYS A 2 22.47 -9.32 -3.53
CA LYS A 2 21.59 -8.20 -3.94
C LYS A 2 20.89 -8.55 -5.26
N VAL A 3 20.01 -9.55 -5.22
CA VAL A 3 19.17 -9.97 -6.36
C VAL A 3 17.70 -9.90 -5.94
N PRO A 4 16.75 -9.77 -6.88
CA PRO A 4 15.33 -9.78 -6.55
C PRO A 4 14.94 -11.05 -5.78
N THR A 5 14.25 -10.88 -4.65
CA THR A 5 13.76 -11.98 -3.81
C THR A 5 12.27 -12.26 -4.06
N THR A 6 11.78 -12.00 -5.26
CA THR A 6 10.36 -12.04 -5.63
C THR A 6 9.87 -13.47 -5.82
N GLY A 7 9.47 -14.10 -4.72
CA GLY A 7 8.72 -15.35 -4.71
C GLY A 7 7.55 -15.21 -3.76
N ARG A 8 6.33 -15.44 -4.25
CA ARG A 8 5.09 -15.29 -3.46
C ARG A 8 4.37 -16.63 -3.26
N VAL A 9 4.80 -17.66 -3.99
CA VAL A 9 4.27 -19.01 -3.91
C VAL A 9 5.29 -19.92 -3.22
N VAL A 10 4.81 -20.72 -2.28
CA VAL A 10 5.61 -21.72 -1.58
C VAL A 10 4.97 -23.09 -1.78
N ILE A 11 5.79 -24.12 -2.00
CA ILE A 11 5.39 -25.52 -2.06
C ILE A 11 6.11 -26.24 -0.91
N ILE A 12 5.33 -26.95 -0.10
CA ILE A 12 5.81 -27.74 1.03
C ILE A 12 5.30 -29.16 0.85
N ASP A 13 6.21 -30.07 0.51
CA ASP A 13 5.91 -31.48 0.27
C ASP A 13 7.23 -32.25 0.48
N ASP A 14 7.24 -33.32 1.27
CA ASP A 14 8.46 -34.10 1.53
C ASP A 14 8.89 -34.94 0.32
N SER A 15 7.97 -35.20 -0.63
CA SER A 15 8.24 -35.86 -1.89
C SER A 15 8.47 -34.86 -3.02
N HIS A 16 9.73 -34.75 -3.46
CA HIS A 16 10.06 -33.89 -4.59
C HIS A 16 9.30 -34.27 -5.87
N GLU A 17 9.08 -35.57 -6.11
CA GLU A 17 8.35 -36.07 -7.27
C GLU A 17 6.88 -35.64 -7.27
N GLU A 18 6.26 -35.52 -6.09
CA GLU A 18 4.86 -35.07 -5.98
C GLU A 18 4.73 -33.54 -6.04
N ALA A 19 5.78 -32.80 -5.68
CA ALA A 19 5.87 -31.35 -5.85
C ALA A 19 6.21 -30.93 -7.29
N LEU A 20 6.98 -31.74 -8.03
CA LEU A 20 7.51 -31.40 -9.34
C LEU A 20 6.44 -30.95 -10.36
N PRO A 21 5.24 -31.56 -10.43
CA PRO A 21 4.18 -31.08 -11.32
C PRO A 21 3.73 -29.66 -11.02
N LEU A 22 3.64 -29.26 -9.74
CA LEU A 22 3.33 -27.89 -9.34
C LEU A 22 4.47 -26.94 -9.74
N ILE A 23 5.72 -27.35 -9.52
CA ILE A 23 6.90 -26.57 -9.90
C ILE A 23 6.91 -26.33 -11.43
N HIS A 24 6.65 -27.37 -12.22
CA HIS A 24 6.57 -27.28 -13.68
C HIS A 24 5.42 -26.39 -14.15
N LEU A 25 4.22 -26.55 -13.58
CA LEU A 25 3.08 -25.68 -13.89
C LEU A 25 3.42 -24.21 -13.63
N LEU A 26 3.90 -23.89 -12.43
CA LEU A 26 4.25 -22.51 -12.05
C LEU A 26 5.35 -21.96 -12.95
N SER A 27 6.38 -22.76 -13.25
CA SER A 27 7.47 -22.37 -14.16
C SER A 27 6.99 -22.11 -15.58
N HIS A 28 6.04 -22.90 -16.08
CA HIS A 28 5.44 -22.71 -17.41
C HIS A 28 4.71 -21.37 -17.51
N HIS A 29 4.15 -20.90 -16.39
CA HIS A 29 3.51 -19.58 -16.28
C HIS A 29 4.46 -18.46 -15.84
N GLY A 30 5.78 -18.71 -15.73
CA GLY A 30 6.76 -17.72 -15.26
C GLY A 30 6.62 -17.34 -13.79
N ILE A 31 5.87 -18.12 -13.00
CA ILE A 31 5.62 -17.86 -11.58
C ILE A 31 6.76 -18.45 -10.76
N SER A 32 7.50 -17.58 -10.07
CA SER A 32 8.54 -18.01 -9.13
C SER A 32 7.92 -18.71 -7.91
N SER A 33 8.42 -19.91 -7.61
CA SER A 33 8.05 -20.70 -6.44
C SER A 33 9.26 -21.05 -5.59
N ARG A 34 9.04 -21.24 -4.28
CA ARG A 34 10.03 -21.80 -3.37
C ARG A 34 9.56 -23.16 -2.89
N TYR A 35 10.42 -24.15 -2.96
CA TYR A 35 10.13 -25.52 -2.52
C TYR A 35 10.86 -25.83 -1.21
N TYR A 36 10.16 -26.46 -0.27
CA TYR A 36 10.70 -26.97 0.97
C TYR A 36 10.21 -28.40 1.21
N ASN A 37 11.12 -29.32 1.49
CA ASN A 37 10.81 -30.72 1.80
C ASN A 37 10.46 -30.97 3.28
N GLY A 38 10.38 -29.91 4.09
CA GLY A 38 10.15 -29.99 5.54
C GLY A 38 11.39 -30.33 6.37
N ASP A 39 12.57 -30.48 5.76
CA ASP A 39 13.84 -30.63 6.48
C ASP A 39 14.19 -29.31 7.21
N PRO A 40 14.28 -29.31 8.56
CA PRO A 40 14.63 -28.14 9.34
C PRO A 40 15.90 -27.41 8.89
N ASP A 41 16.89 -28.12 8.33
CA ASP A 41 18.16 -27.49 7.94
C ASP A 41 18.06 -26.78 6.57
N LEU A 42 17.04 -27.10 5.77
CA LEU A 42 16.77 -26.52 4.46
C LEU A 42 15.67 -25.45 4.47
N LEU A 43 14.96 -25.31 5.61
CA LEU A 43 14.01 -24.22 5.84
C LEU A 43 14.71 -22.85 5.86
N PRO A 44 14.01 -21.76 5.53
CA PRO A 44 14.64 -20.46 5.45
C PRO A 44 15.19 -20.01 6.80
N LEU A 45 16.31 -19.28 6.77
CA LEU A 45 16.98 -18.76 7.98
C LEU A 45 16.09 -17.78 8.76
N GLN A 46 15.23 -17.06 8.05
CA GLN A 46 14.20 -16.19 8.61
C GLN A 46 12.88 -16.47 7.90
N PRO A 47 11.73 -16.39 8.62
CA PRO A 47 10.42 -16.52 7.99
C PRO A 47 10.24 -15.58 6.80
N LEU A 48 9.66 -16.09 5.73
CA LEU A 48 9.50 -15.36 4.47
C LEU A 48 8.43 -14.28 4.62
N GLU A 49 8.68 -13.13 4.00
CA GLU A 49 7.74 -12.01 3.98
C GLU A 49 6.89 -11.98 2.71
N GLY A 50 5.62 -11.68 2.90
CA GLY A 50 4.65 -11.55 1.81
C GLY A 50 4.46 -12.84 1.02
N VAL A 51 4.45 -14.00 1.66
CA VAL A 51 3.91 -15.22 1.03
C VAL A 51 2.43 -14.99 0.72
N ARG A 52 1.95 -15.44 -0.44
CA ARG A 52 0.55 -15.27 -0.89
C ARG A 52 -0.18 -16.61 -1.06
N ILE A 53 0.52 -17.63 -1.53
CA ILE A 53 -0.03 -18.97 -1.77
C ILE A 53 0.93 -20.00 -1.21
N VAL A 54 0.42 -20.93 -0.42
CA VAL A 54 1.17 -22.08 0.09
C VAL A 54 0.49 -23.35 -0.37
N PHE A 55 1.16 -24.14 -1.21
CA PHE A 55 0.79 -25.53 -1.44
C PHE A 55 1.39 -26.36 -0.31
N LEU A 56 0.54 -27.08 0.42
CA LEU A 56 0.94 -27.82 1.61
C LEU A 56 0.47 -29.26 1.50
N ASP A 57 1.41 -30.20 1.42
CA ASP A 57 1.13 -31.57 1.84
C ASP A 57 1.13 -31.64 3.37
N ILE A 58 0.19 -32.40 3.91
CA ILE A 58 0.00 -32.63 5.35
C ILE A 58 0.85 -33.82 5.81
N GLU A 59 1.26 -34.71 4.91
CA GLU A 59 1.97 -35.94 5.27
C GLU A 59 3.49 -35.80 5.37
N ILE A 60 4.02 -34.59 5.57
CA ILE A 60 5.47 -34.27 5.58
C ILE A 60 6.26 -35.22 6.49
N GLY A 61 6.90 -36.26 5.96
CA GLY A 61 7.76 -37.23 6.66
C GLY A 61 7.21 -37.73 7.99
N THR A 62 5.89 -37.95 8.06
CA THR A 62 5.16 -38.35 9.29
C THR A 62 4.28 -39.57 9.05
N TYR A 63 4.57 -40.34 8.00
CA TYR A 63 3.84 -41.55 7.67
C TYR A 63 3.81 -42.52 8.87
N GLY A 64 2.61 -42.94 9.28
CA GLY A 64 2.40 -43.83 10.43
C GLY A 64 2.52 -43.18 11.83
N GLN A 65 2.74 -41.87 11.93
CA GLN A 65 2.72 -41.15 13.22
C GLN A 65 1.30 -40.75 13.64
N ASP A 66 1.12 -40.48 14.94
CA ASP A 66 -0.14 -39.99 15.49
C ASP A 66 -0.43 -38.53 15.06
N ASN A 67 -1.71 -38.16 15.05
CA ASN A 67 -2.18 -36.85 14.57
C ASN A 67 -1.49 -35.67 15.28
N LYS A 68 -1.19 -35.80 16.58
CA LYS A 68 -0.53 -34.74 17.35
C LYS A 68 0.89 -34.47 16.86
N SER A 69 1.64 -35.52 16.54
CA SER A 69 2.99 -35.40 15.98
C SER A 69 2.96 -34.80 14.57
N LYS A 70 2.01 -35.23 13.73
CA LYS A 70 1.77 -34.64 12.40
C LYS A 70 1.52 -33.13 12.49
N VAL A 71 0.57 -32.71 13.32
CA VAL A 71 0.23 -31.30 13.55
C VAL A 71 1.44 -30.50 14.05
N SER A 72 2.18 -31.04 15.02
CA SER A 72 3.37 -30.35 15.57
C SER A 72 4.44 -30.12 14.52
N LYS A 73 4.68 -31.09 13.62
CA LYS A 73 5.68 -30.95 12.56
C LYS A 73 5.27 -29.91 11.52
N ILE A 74 4.02 -29.97 11.03
CA ILE A 74 3.48 -29.00 10.07
C ILE A 74 3.58 -27.58 10.66
N LEU A 75 3.19 -27.40 11.92
CA LEU A 75 3.32 -26.10 12.60
C LEU A 75 4.76 -25.62 12.68
N GLY A 76 5.70 -26.51 13.00
CA GLY A 76 7.13 -26.18 13.03
C GLY A 76 7.65 -25.69 11.68
N VAL A 77 7.22 -26.33 10.58
CA VAL A 77 7.57 -25.92 9.23
C VAL A 77 6.91 -24.59 8.87
N LEU A 78 5.59 -24.46 9.02
CA LEU A 78 4.84 -23.26 8.65
C LEU A 78 5.32 -22.01 9.43
N ASN A 79 5.61 -22.14 10.73
CA ASN A 79 6.12 -21.03 11.55
C ASN A 79 7.52 -20.57 11.13
N ARG A 80 8.32 -21.45 10.52
CA ARG A 80 9.64 -21.09 9.98
C ARG A 80 9.56 -20.55 8.56
N VAL A 81 8.54 -20.94 7.80
CA VAL A 81 8.37 -20.52 6.40
C VAL A 81 7.58 -19.22 6.29
N ILE A 82 6.53 -19.03 7.07
CA ILE A 82 5.57 -17.92 6.91
C ILE A 82 5.85 -16.85 7.98
N GLY A 83 6.34 -15.71 7.53
CA GLY A 83 6.55 -14.53 8.39
C GLY A 83 5.26 -13.78 8.69
N ALA A 84 5.29 -12.99 9.77
CA ALA A 84 4.13 -12.24 10.27
C ALA A 84 3.56 -11.22 9.27
N SER A 85 4.37 -10.75 8.32
CA SER A 85 4.00 -9.81 7.25
C SER A 85 3.39 -10.48 6.01
N SER A 86 3.09 -11.79 6.06
CA SER A 86 2.51 -12.53 4.93
C SER A 86 0.99 -12.42 4.80
N THR A 87 0.27 -11.85 5.77
CA THR A 87 -1.17 -11.62 5.62
C THR A 87 -1.47 -10.57 4.54
N PRO A 88 -2.47 -10.79 3.67
CA PRO A 88 -3.23 -12.04 3.48
C PRO A 88 -2.49 -13.08 2.63
N PHE A 89 -2.71 -14.35 2.95
CA PHE A 89 -2.26 -15.51 2.17
C PHE A 89 -3.29 -16.64 2.22
N ILE A 90 -3.21 -17.59 1.30
CA ILE A 90 -4.05 -18.80 1.29
C ILE A 90 -3.18 -20.06 1.43
N ILE A 91 -3.79 -21.12 1.96
CA ILE A 91 -3.21 -22.47 1.93
C ILE A 91 -4.03 -23.32 0.97
N ILE A 92 -3.37 -23.94 0.01
CA ILE A 92 -3.92 -24.98 -0.85
C ILE A 92 -3.39 -26.31 -0.32
N ALA A 93 -4.26 -27.08 0.32
CA ALA A 93 -3.93 -28.41 0.81
C ALA A 93 -3.76 -29.35 -0.38
N TRP A 94 -2.52 -29.76 -0.62
CA TRP A 94 -2.12 -30.64 -1.70
C TRP A 94 -2.19 -32.09 -1.23
N THR A 95 -3.39 -32.55 -0.89
CA THR A 95 -3.60 -33.83 -0.20
C THR A 95 -5.07 -34.20 -0.20
N LYS A 96 -5.39 -35.46 0.12
CA LYS A 96 -6.76 -35.93 0.39
C LYS A 96 -7.15 -35.81 1.87
N HIS A 97 -6.17 -35.67 2.76
CA HIS A 97 -6.32 -35.79 4.22
C HIS A 97 -6.46 -34.43 4.91
N THR A 98 -7.58 -33.74 4.71
CA THR A 98 -7.77 -32.37 5.22
C THR A 98 -8.09 -32.27 6.72
N GLU A 99 -8.36 -33.40 7.38
CA GLU A 99 -8.80 -33.49 8.77
C GLU A 99 -7.89 -32.79 9.80
N LEU A 100 -6.59 -32.66 9.51
CA LEU A 100 -5.62 -32.02 10.41
C LEU A 100 -5.47 -30.51 10.20
N LEU A 101 -5.97 -29.98 9.08
CA LEU A 101 -5.75 -28.57 8.72
C LEU A 101 -6.39 -27.62 9.71
N GLU A 102 -7.60 -27.92 10.18
CA GLU A 102 -8.29 -27.05 11.15
C GLU A 102 -7.48 -26.90 12.43
N GLU A 103 -6.92 -28.00 12.95
CA GLU A 103 -6.08 -27.98 14.15
C GLU A 103 -4.79 -27.19 13.90
N VAL A 104 -4.13 -27.38 12.76
CA VAL A 104 -2.93 -26.61 12.38
C VAL A 104 -3.25 -25.12 12.30
N ILE A 105 -4.29 -24.74 11.55
CA ILE A 105 -4.65 -23.33 11.31
C ILE A 105 -4.99 -22.61 12.61
N SER A 106 -5.71 -23.26 13.52
CA SER A 106 -6.08 -22.68 14.82
C SER A 106 -4.88 -22.30 15.70
N LYS A 107 -3.71 -22.89 15.43
CA LYS A 107 -2.46 -22.70 16.19
C LYS A 107 -1.43 -21.84 15.45
N LEU A 108 -1.71 -21.42 14.21
CA LEU A 108 -0.81 -20.51 13.50
C LEU A 108 -0.87 -19.10 14.12
N PRO A 109 0.28 -18.43 14.33
CA PRO A 109 0.30 -17.05 14.82
C PRO A 109 -0.45 -16.08 13.90
N VAL A 110 -0.42 -16.40 12.60
CA VAL A 110 -1.12 -15.66 11.55
C VAL A 110 -1.97 -16.65 10.77
N PRO A 111 -3.31 -16.60 10.88
CA PRO A 111 -4.17 -17.50 10.14
C PRO A 111 -4.19 -17.14 8.64
N PRO A 112 -4.31 -18.13 7.74
CA PRO A 112 -4.58 -17.88 6.33
C PRO A 112 -5.95 -17.22 6.16
N LEU A 113 -6.09 -16.47 5.06
CA LEU A 113 -7.37 -15.92 4.64
C LEU A 113 -8.39 -17.02 4.35
N LYS A 114 -7.95 -18.08 3.67
CA LYS A 114 -8.75 -19.24 3.31
C LYS A 114 -7.85 -20.45 3.13
N THR A 115 -8.40 -21.62 3.43
CA THR A 115 -7.79 -22.91 3.12
C THR A 115 -8.65 -23.60 2.07
N LEU A 116 -8.00 -24.10 1.03
CA LEU A 116 -8.62 -24.69 -0.14
C LEU A 116 -8.09 -26.12 -0.30
N ASN A 117 -8.93 -27.05 -0.72
CA ASN A 117 -8.52 -28.43 -0.94
C ASN A 117 -8.22 -28.67 -2.41
N MET A 118 -7.08 -29.30 -2.70
CA MET A 118 -6.67 -29.72 -4.03
C MET A 118 -6.12 -31.14 -3.95
N GLU A 119 -6.98 -32.13 -4.17
CA GLU A 119 -6.58 -33.52 -4.05
C GLU A 119 -5.64 -33.93 -5.19
N LYS A 120 -4.54 -34.58 -4.83
CA LYS A 120 -3.54 -35.11 -5.79
C LYS A 120 -4.17 -36.03 -6.85
N ILE A 121 -5.25 -36.74 -6.51
CA ILE A 121 -5.93 -37.68 -7.43
C ILE A 121 -6.65 -36.96 -8.58
N ASP A 122 -7.24 -35.79 -8.33
CA ASP A 122 -7.93 -34.97 -9.33
C ASP A 122 -6.96 -34.41 -10.39
N CYS A 123 -5.67 -34.47 -10.09
CA CYS A 123 -4.59 -33.94 -10.91
C CYS A 123 -3.87 -35.01 -11.73
N LYS A 124 -4.35 -36.26 -11.67
CA LYS A 124 -3.77 -37.42 -12.35
C LYS A 124 -4.70 -37.94 -13.44
N ASP A 125 -4.14 -38.53 -14.48
CA ASP A 125 -4.90 -39.30 -15.48
C ASP A 125 -5.25 -40.70 -14.98
N GLN A 126 -5.92 -41.49 -15.83
CA GLN A 126 -6.33 -42.86 -15.53
C GLN A 126 -5.15 -43.82 -15.29
N GLU A 127 -3.96 -43.46 -15.76
CA GLU A 127 -2.72 -44.22 -15.55
C GLU A 127 -2.00 -43.81 -14.26
N GLY A 128 -2.50 -42.79 -13.55
CA GLY A 128 -1.94 -42.27 -12.31
C GLY A 128 -0.84 -41.23 -12.51
N ASN A 129 -0.63 -40.74 -13.74
CA ASN A 129 0.37 -39.74 -14.05
C ASN A 129 -0.19 -38.33 -13.85
N TYR A 130 0.61 -37.43 -13.25
CA TYR A 130 0.20 -36.03 -13.10
C TYR A 130 0.07 -35.33 -14.45
N ARG A 131 -1.01 -34.57 -14.61
CA ARG A 131 -1.34 -33.84 -15.84
C ARG A 131 -1.40 -32.35 -15.57
N ILE A 132 -0.51 -31.60 -16.22
CA ILE A 132 -0.39 -30.14 -16.04
C ILE A 132 -1.68 -29.40 -16.38
N ASP A 133 -2.41 -29.87 -17.40
CA ASP A 133 -3.72 -29.33 -17.80
C ASP A 133 -4.79 -29.55 -16.72
N LEU A 134 -4.80 -30.70 -16.05
CA LEU A 134 -5.73 -30.97 -14.94
C LEU A 134 -5.40 -30.11 -13.70
N ILE A 135 -4.12 -30.00 -13.35
CA ILE A 135 -3.66 -29.14 -12.25
C ILE A 135 -4.03 -27.68 -12.53
N SER A 136 -3.80 -27.20 -13.75
CA SER A 136 -4.12 -25.83 -14.17
C SER A 136 -5.62 -25.54 -14.11
N ALA A 137 -6.46 -26.46 -14.62
CA ALA A 137 -7.91 -26.34 -14.57
C ALA A 137 -8.43 -26.31 -13.12
N LYS A 138 -7.95 -27.22 -12.27
CA LYS A 138 -8.34 -27.30 -10.86
C LYS A 138 -7.87 -26.08 -10.07
N LEU A 139 -6.65 -25.60 -10.31
CA LEU A 139 -6.15 -24.38 -9.69
C LEU A 139 -6.99 -23.17 -10.10
N THR A 140 -7.34 -23.06 -11.39
CA THR A 140 -8.20 -21.98 -11.90
C THR A 140 -9.55 -21.96 -11.19
N ASP A 141 -10.18 -23.12 -11.04
CA ASP A 141 -11.46 -23.28 -10.32
C ASP A 141 -11.34 -22.85 -8.85
N ILE A 142 -10.35 -23.39 -8.13
CA ILE A 142 -10.08 -23.06 -6.72
C ILE A 142 -9.79 -21.56 -6.52
N MET A 143 -9.12 -20.93 -7.49
CA MET A 143 -8.75 -19.51 -7.41
C MET A 143 -9.95 -18.58 -7.61
N GLN A 144 -11.07 -19.01 -8.19
CA GLN A 144 -12.31 -18.21 -8.23
C GLN A 144 -12.90 -18.00 -6.82
N ASP A 145 -12.55 -18.90 -5.92
CA ASP A 145 -13.14 -19.05 -4.60
C ASP A 145 -12.51 -18.13 -3.53
N ILE A 146 -11.46 -17.37 -3.89
CA ILE A 146 -10.73 -16.47 -2.98
C ILE A 146 -11.30 -15.05 -2.96
N GLY A 147 -12.28 -14.75 -3.82
CA GLY A 147 -13.02 -13.49 -3.84
C GLY A 147 -12.12 -12.27 -4.03
N SER A 148 -12.36 -11.19 -3.27
CA SER A 148 -11.66 -9.91 -3.43
C SER A 148 -10.13 -9.98 -3.30
N PHE A 149 -9.58 -11.05 -2.72
CA PHE A 149 -8.13 -11.25 -2.70
C PHE A 149 -7.55 -11.45 -4.11
N GLN A 150 -8.33 -12.01 -5.05
CA GLN A 150 -7.93 -12.15 -6.45
C GLN A 150 -7.60 -10.79 -7.09
N ALA A 151 -8.38 -9.74 -6.79
CA ALA A 151 -8.09 -8.39 -7.28
C ALA A 151 -6.77 -7.83 -6.71
N LEU A 152 -6.41 -8.19 -5.47
CA LEU A 152 -5.13 -7.77 -4.88
C LEU A 152 -3.95 -8.52 -5.51
N LEU A 153 -4.11 -9.81 -5.82
CA LEU A 153 -3.10 -10.59 -6.55
C LEU A 153 -2.93 -10.10 -7.98
N LEU A 154 -4.03 -9.81 -8.68
CA LEU A 154 -4.01 -9.21 -10.02
C LEU A 154 -3.32 -7.84 -10.00
N TRP A 155 -3.61 -7.01 -9.00
CA TRP A 155 -2.93 -5.73 -8.83
C TRP A 155 -1.42 -5.93 -8.59
N GLU A 156 -1.02 -6.86 -7.71
CA GLU A 156 0.39 -7.18 -7.46
C GLU A 156 1.10 -7.65 -8.75
N GLU A 157 0.44 -8.46 -9.59
CA GLU A 157 0.97 -8.88 -10.90
C GLU A 157 1.15 -7.69 -11.86
N ILE A 158 0.16 -6.81 -11.97
CA ILE A 158 0.23 -5.60 -12.82
C ILE A 158 1.40 -4.70 -12.40
N ILE A 159 1.62 -4.54 -11.09
CA ILE A 159 2.75 -3.80 -10.50
C ILE A 159 4.08 -4.43 -10.93
N HIS A 160 4.20 -5.76 -10.93
CA HIS A 160 5.40 -6.48 -11.36
C HIS A 160 5.65 -6.34 -12.86
N GLN A 161 4.61 -6.47 -13.69
CA GLN A 161 4.72 -6.27 -15.14
C GLN A 161 5.16 -4.85 -15.48
N ALA A 162 4.57 -3.84 -14.84
CA ALA A 162 4.96 -2.44 -15.04
C ALA A 162 6.43 -2.19 -14.67
N ALA A 163 6.96 -2.87 -13.64
CA ALA A 163 8.36 -2.73 -13.24
C ALA A 163 9.29 -3.31 -14.32
N ASN A 164 8.93 -4.47 -14.88
CA ASN A 164 9.67 -5.08 -15.99
C ASN A 164 9.69 -4.17 -17.23
N LEU A 165 8.53 -3.62 -17.61
CA LEU A 165 8.42 -2.69 -18.75
C LEU A 165 9.27 -1.43 -18.53
N THR A 166 9.25 -0.88 -17.31
CA THR A 166 10.04 0.29 -16.94
C THR A 166 11.54 0.03 -17.12
N ILE A 167 12.03 -1.12 -16.65
CA ILE A 167 13.45 -1.50 -16.78
C ILE A 167 13.82 -1.70 -18.26
N ASN A 168 12.99 -2.43 -19.01
CA ASN A 168 13.24 -2.72 -20.42
C ASN A 168 13.31 -1.43 -21.25
N ASP A 169 12.35 -0.52 -21.08
CA ASP A 169 12.31 0.70 -21.87
C ASP A 169 13.46 1.65 -21.47
N SER A 170 13.86 1.66 -20.20
CA SER A 170 15.05 2.39 -19.74
C SER A 170 16.35 1.82 -20.32
N TYR A 171 16.44 0.49 -20.41
CA TYR A 171 17.56 -0.18 -21.08
C TYR A 171 17.63 0.21 -22.57
N GLN A 172 16.49 0.27 -23.27
CA GLN A 172 16.47 0.72 -24.67
C GLN A 172 16.89 2.20 -24.83
N LEU A 173 16.42 3.08 -23.94
CA LEU A 173 16.74 4.51 -23.97
C LEU A 173 18.24 4.81 -23.78
N SER A 174 18.95 3.94 -23.04
CA SER A 174 20.39 4.07 -22.84
C SER A 174 21.24 3.73 -24.08
N ASN A 175 20.61 3.34 -25.20
CA ASN A 175 21.24 2.95 -26.45
C ASN A 175 22.36 1.91 -26.22
N PRO A 176 22.02 0.66 -25.89
CA PRO A 176 22.90 -0.33 -25.25
C PRO A 176 24.03 -0.92 -26.13
N GLN A 177 24.53 -0.20 -27.13
CA GLN A 177 25.59 -0.72 -28.00
C GLN A 177 26.95 -0.71 -27.27
N GLY A 178 27.52 -1.91 -27.05
CA GLY A 178 28.86 -2.06 -26.49
C GLY A 178 28.97 -1.72 -25.00
N ASN A 179 30.13 -1.26 -24.57
CA ASN A 179 30.41 -0.95 -23.16
C ASN A 179 29.85 0.39 -22.68
N GLU A 180 29.22 1.18 -23.57
CA GLU A 180 28.73 2.54 -23.28
C GLU A 180 27.40 2.54 -22.51
N TRP A 181 26.74 1.38 -22.36
CA TRP A 181 25.46 1.26 -21.66
C TRP A 181 25.50 1.82 -20.23
N ASP A 182 26.51 1.44 -19.45
CA ASP A 182 26.62 1.85 -18.05
C ASP A 182 26.83 3.37 -17.93
N GLU A 183 27.70 3.94 -18.77
CA GLU A 183 27.93 5.38 -18.81
C GLU A 183 26.66 6.15 -19.21
N ASN A 184 25.94 5.67 -20.23
CA ASN A 184 24.67 6.28 -20.67
C ASN A 184 23.60 6.20 -19.58
N MET A 185 23.47 5.05 -18.90
CA MET A 185 22.49 4.90 -17.82
C MET A 185 22.84 5.77 -16.61
N GLN A 186 24.13 5.89 -16.25
CA GLN A 186 24.60 6.80 -15.21
C GLN A 186 24.27 8.26 -15.55
N ASN A 187 24.46 8.66 -16.81
CA ASN A 187 24.08 9.99 -17.30
C ASN A 187 22.56 10.24 -17.23
N ILE A 188 21.73 9.26 -17.59
CA ILE A 188 20.27 9.34 -17.47
C ILE A 188 19.88 9.54 -16.00
N LEU A 189 20.40 8.69 -15.09
CA LEU A 189 20.10 8.79 -13.66
C LEU A 189 20.52 10.14 -13.07
N TYR A 190 21.69 10.66 -13.45
CA TYR A 190 22.14 11.97 -13.02
C TYR A 190 21.21 13.10 -13.48
N ASN A 191 20.78 13.09 -14.74
CA ASN A 191 19.87 14.11 -15.27
C ASN A 191 18.47 14.01 -14.65
N LEU A 192 17.98 12.80 -14.36
CA LEU A 192 16.74 12.59 -13.60
C LEU A 192 16.82 13.17 -12.18
N ALA A 193 17.94 12.92 -11.47
CA ALA A 193 18.18 13.50 -10.16
C ALA A 193 18.19 15.04 -10.20
N LYS A 194 18.86 15.60 -11.21
CA LYS A 194 18.92 17.05 -11.42
C LYS A 194 17.56 17.64 -11.73
N ALA A 195 16.73 16.96 -12.52
CA ALA A 195 15.34 17.38 -12.76
C ALA A 195 14.49 17.34 -11.48
N GLN A 196 14.73 16.36 -10.60
CA GLN A 196 13.98 16.17 -9.34
C GLN A 196 14.30 17.21 -8.27
N GLN A 197 15.57 17.59 -8.12
CA GLN A 197 16.04 18.48 -7.03
C GLN A 197 16.52 19.86 -7.51
N GLY A 198 16.61 20.09 -8.82
CA GLY A 198 17.10 21.34 -9.36
C GLY A 198 18.49 21.70 -8.83
N THR A 199 18.63 22.93 -8.32
CA THR A 199 19.88 23.45 -7.73
C THR A 199 20.21 22.85 -6.36
N GLN A 200 19.29 22.10 -5.74
CA GLN A 200 19.51 21.47 -4.43
C GLN A 200 20.16 20.08 -4.52
N LEU A 201 20.48 19.58 -5.73
CA LEU A 201 21.15 18.29 -5.90
C LEU A 201 22.57 18.34 -5.30
N LYS A 202 22.80 17.52 -4.27
CA LYS A 202 24.12 17.33 -3.62
C LYS A 202 24.78 16.03 -4.11
N GLU A 203 25.78 15.52 -3.39
CA GLU A 203 26.55 14.31 -3.74
C GLU A 203 25.70 13.02 -3.85
N HIS A 204 24.55 12.94 -3.18
CA HIS A 204 23.70 11.74 -3.19
C HIS A 204 22.70 11.73 -4.37
N VAL A 205 23.19 11.33 -5.54
CA VAL A 205 22.42 11.34 -6.81
C VAL A 205 21.35 10.24 -6.90
N LEU A 206 21.65 9.03 -6.42
CA LEU A 206 20.82 7.85 -6.71
C LEU A 206 19.40 7.93 -6.13
N GLY A 207 19.24 8.41 -4.90
CA GLY A 207 17.92 8.54 -4.26
C GLY A 207 16.97 9.47 -5.05
N PRO A 208 17.38 10.71 -5.35
CA PRO A 208 16.68 11.62 -6.26
C PRO A 208 16.39 11.01 -7.64
N ALA A 209 17.38 10.37 -8.25
CA ALA A 209 17.23 9.72 -9.56
C ALA A 209 16.13 8.66 -9.53
N LEU A 210 16.17 7.74 -8.58
CA LEU A 210 15.18 6.67 -8.44
C LEU A 210 13.79 7.22 -8.11
N ARG A 211 13.68 8.33 -7.37
CA ARG A 211 12.40 9.01 -7.16
C ARG A 211 11.83 9.59 -8.45
N ALA A 212 12.63 10.24 -9.27
CA ALA A 212 12.17 10.67 -10.60
C ALA A 212 11.81 9.47 -11.50
N PHE A 213 12.62 8.41 -11.43
CA PHE A 213 12.38 7.16 -12.16
C PHE A 213 11.04 6.50 -11.80
N THR A 214 10.58 6.62 -10.54
CA THR A 214 9.24 6.12 -10.17
C THR A 214 8.10 6.78 -10.95
N GLY A 215 8.30 7.98 -11.50
CA GLY A 215 7.30 8.62 -12.38
C GLY A 215 7.08 7.84 -13.68
N ILE A 216 8.16 7.31 -14.27
CA ILE A 216 8.10 6.43 -15.45
C ILE A 216 7.35 5.15 -15.09
N TYR A 217 7.68 4.58 -13.93
CA TYR A 217 7.00 3.39 -13.43
C TYR A 217 5.50 3.59 -13.23
N PHE A 218 5.06 4.73 -12.70
CA PHE A 218 3.64 5.04 -12.54
C PHE A 218 2.90 5.11 -13.88
N ASP A 219 3.52 5.67 -14.93
CA ASP A 219 2.94 5.65 -16.27
C ASP A 219 2.69 4.22 -16.78
N TYR A 220 3.66 3.32 -16.60
CA TYR A 220 3.46 1.90 -16.95
C TYR A 220 2.40 1.22 -16.07
N ILE A 221 2.28 1.57 -14.78
CA ILE A 221 1.19 1.06 -13.95
C ILE A 221 -0.16 1.49 -14.52
N GLU A 222 -0.33 2.79 -14.80
CA GLU A 222 -1.57 3.33 -15.34
C GLU A 222 -1.91 2.72 -16.71
N LYS A 223 -0.93 2.64 -17.61
CA LYS A 223 -1.08 2.01 -18.92
C LYS A 223 -1.45 0.53 -18.80
N SER A 224 -0.80 -0.22 -17.90
CA SER A 224 -1.11 -1.63 -17.68
C SER A 224 -2.50 -1.81 -17.09
N LEU A 225 -2.93 -0.96 -16.16
CA LEU A 225 -4.30 -0.98 -15.62
C LEU A 225 -5.35 -0.68 -16.69
N LEU A 226 -5.11 0.31 -17.56
CA LEU A 226 -6.07 0.69 -18.61
C LEU A 226 -6.23 -0.37 -19.70
N ASN A 227 -5.17 -1.14 -19.98
CA ASN A 227 -5.15 -2.11 -21.08
C ASN A 227 -5.27 -3.58 -20.62
N ASN A 228 -5.57 -3.83 -19.35
CA ASN A 228 -5.69 -5.20 -18.84
C ASN A 228 -7.12 -5.73 -19.02
N SER A 229 -7.30 -6.63 -19.98
CA SER A 229 -8.60 -7.23 -20.29
C SER A 229 -9.24 -8.00 -19.13
N LEU A 230 -8.46 -8.51 -18.17
CA LEU A 230 -9.00 -9.18 -16.98
C LEU A 230 -9.84 -8.24 -16.09
N LEU A 231 -9.65 -6.92 -16.22
CA LEU A 231 -10.41 -5.92 -15.49
C LEU A 231 -11.77 -5.60 -16.12
N GLU A 232 -11.97 -5.89 -17.42
CA GLU A 232 -13.20 -5.55 -18.15
C GLU A 232 -14.44 -6.21 -17.53
N ASP A 233 -14.30 -7.45 -17.05
CA ASP A 233 -15.37 -8.23 -16.40
C ASP A 233 -15.23 -8.28 -14.87
N ASN A 234 -14.66 -7.23 -14.26
CA ASN A 234 -14.40 -7.16 -12.81
C ASN A 234 -13.56 -8.32 -12.25
N ALA A 235 -12.81 -9.02 -13.09
CA ALA A 235 -12.11 -10.25 -12.75
C ALA A 235 -12.99 -11.28 -12.00
N GLY A 236 -14.28 -11.38 -12.35
CA GLY A 236 -15.23 -12.29 -11.70
C GLY A 236 -15.78 -11.81 -10.35
N LEU A 237 -15.41 -10.61 -9.88
CA LEU A 237 -15.93 -10.04 -8.65
C LEU A 237 -17.32 -9.42 -8.82
N ASN A 238 -18.16 -9.60 -7.80
CA ASN A 238 -19.51 -9.08 -7.76
C ASN A 238 -19.63 -7.86 -6.83
N PHE A 239 -19.78 -6.67 -7.42
CA PHE A 239 -19.91 -5.39 -6.71
C PHE A 239 -21.37 -4.94 -6.46
N LYS A 240 -22.34 -5.86 -6.45
CA LYS A 240 -23.77 -5.51 -6.25
C LYS A 240 -24.06 -4.94 -4.85
N ASN A 241 -23.29 -5.32 -3.84
CA ASN A 241 -23.53 -4.88 -2.46
C ASN A 241 -22.85 -3.52 -2.19
N LYS A 242 -23.62 -2.44 -2.23
CA LYS A 242 -23.14 -1.05 -2.06
C LYS A 242 -23.33 -0.53 -0.63
N ASN A 243 -23.18 -1.41 0.36
CA ASN A 243 -23.28 -1.01 1.76
C ASN A 243 -22.27 0.09 2.10
N ARG A 244 -22.70 1.04 2.93
CA ARG A 244 -21.83 2.13 3.40
C ARG A 244 -20.74 1.53 4.30
N LEU A 245 -19.47 1.83 3.98
CA LEU A 245 -18.34 1.47 4.84
C LEU A 245 -18.49 2.10 6.22
N SER A 246 -18.03 1.39 7.25
CA SER A 246 -17.98 1.94 8.60
C SER A 246 -17.03 3.16 8.63
N PRO A 247 -17.25 4.13 9.53
CA PRO A 247 -16.36 5.27 9.69
C PRO A 247 -14.90 4.87 9.96
N GLU A 248 -14.67 3.78 10.69
CA GLU A 248 -13.35 3.23 11.02
C GLU A 248 -12.60 2.83 9.75
N VAL A 249 -13.23 2.01 8.89
CA VAL A 249 -12.60 1.55 7.64
C VAL A 249 -12.38 2.72 6.69
N MET A 250 -13.39 3.57 6.51
CA MET A 250 -13.31 4.74 5.61
C MET A 250 -12.20 5.69 6.04
N SER A 251 -12.13 6.01 7.34
CA SER A 251 -11.11 6.91 7.88
C SER A 251 -9.70 6.36 7.75
N SER A 252 -9.50 5.06 7.95
CA SER A 252 -8.21 4.39 7.77
C SER A 252 -7.73 4.43 6.31
N ILE A 253 -8.62 4.14 5.35
CA ILE A 253 -8.31 4.20 3.91
C ILE A 253 -7.96 5.63 3.50
N ASN A 254 -8.83 6.60 3.84
CA ASN A 254 -8.58 8.01 3.54
C ASN A 254 -7.27 8.50 4.15
N SER A 255 -6.93 8.05 5.36
CA SER A 255 -5.68 8.43 6.02
C SER A 255 -4.45 7.98 5.24
N LYS A 256 -4.49 6.75 4.69
CA LYS A 256 -3.41 6.19 3.85
C LYS A 256 -3.30 6.90 2.49
N LEU A 257 -4.45 7.22 1.88
CA LEU A 257 -4.53 7.84 0.56
C LEU A 257 -4.17 9.32 0.55
N LEU A 258 -4.52 10.06 1.60
CA LEU A 258 -4.45 11.52 1.62
C LEU A 258 -3.28 12.05 2.46
N PHE A 259 -2.70 11.22 3.33
CA PHE A 259 -1.64 11.66 4.25
C PHE A 259 -0.44 10.72 4.24
N SER A 260 0.70 11.24 4.70
CA SER A 260 1.90 10.49 4.97
C SER A 260 2.45 10.84 6.36
N LYS A 261 3.21 9.91 6.94
CA LYS A 261 3.98 10.22 8.14
C LYS A 261 5.06 11.25 7.80
N VAL A 262 5.41 12.06 8.78
CA VAL A 262 6.52 13.01 8.67
C VAL A 262 7.76 12.36 9.26
N GLU A 263 8.77 12.14 8.43
CA GLU A 263 10.01 11.44 8.80
C GLU A 263 11.13 12.42 9.19
N SER A 264 11.02 13.69 8.80
CA SER A 264 11.99 14.75 9.10
C SER A 264 11.30 15.96 9.71
N ARG A 265 12.06 16.78 10.46
CA ARG A 265 11.56 18.09 10.94
C ARG A 265 11.66 19.19 9.87
N GLU A 266 11.94 18.82 8.62
CA GLU A 266 12.05 19.79 7.54
C GLU A 266 10.69 20.41 7.24
N VAL A 267 10.69 21.73 7.06
CA VAL A 267 9.51 22.46 6.61
C VAL A 267 9.29 22.14 5.15
N THR A 268 8.13 21.57 4.85
CA THR A 268 7.76 21.21 3.49
C THR A 268 6.27 21.46 3.26
N PRO A 269 5.86 21.80 2.03
CA PRO A 269 4.45 21.89 1.67
C PRO A 269 3.65 20.66 2.06
N GLY A 270 2.47 20.90 2.65
CA GLY A 270 1.57 19.88 3.13
C GLY A 270 1.79 19.46 4.58
N ASN A 271 2.89 19.85 5.23
CA ASN A 271 3.07 19.55 6.65
C ASN A 271 1.96 20.20 7.48
N VAL A 272 1.40 19.42 8.40
CA VAL A 272 0.45 19.87 9.41
C VAL A 272 1.16 19.90 10.75
N TYR A 273 1.12 21.04 11.43
CA TYR A 273 1.77 21.22 12.72
C TYR A 273 0.75 21.40 13.84
N ILE A 274 1.16 21.08 15.07
CA ILE A 274 0.41 21.53 16.25
C ILE A 274 0.43 23.05 16.29
N ASN A 275 -0.73 23.64 16.50
CA ASN A 275 -0.88 25.08 16.68
C ASN A 275 -1.21 25.35 18.15
N ASP A 276 -0.35 26.12 18.80
CA ASP A 276 -0.33 26.45 20.23
C ASP A 276 -1.49 27.37 20.70
N ARG A 277 -2.48 27.61 19.83
CA ARG A 277 -3.75 28.36 20.05
C ARG A 277 -3.54 29.87 20.24
N THR A 278 -4.32 30.69 19.51
CA THR A 278 -4.87 31.99 19.99
C THR A 278 -5.56 32.86 18.92
N LYS A 279 -5.50 32.54 17.61
CA LYS A 279 -6.08 33.44 16.58
C LYS A 279 -7.26 32.91 15.78
N LEU A 280 -7.60 31.63 15.91
CA LEU A 280 -8.75 31.05 15.19
C LEU A 280 -9.99 31.11 16.09
N ASP A 281 -10.99 31.90 15.69
CA ASP A 281 -12.29 31.91 16.35
C ASP A 281 -13.10 30.68 15.94
N LEU A 282 -13.07 29.65 16.79
CA LEU A 282 -13.77 28.39 16.53
C LEU A 282 -15.29 28.54 16.51
N SER A 283 -15.85 29.61 17.09
CA SER A 283 -17.29 29.90 16.96
C SER A 283 -17.68 30.18 15.50
N LEU A 284 -16.71 30.57 14.66
CA LEU A 284 -16.92 30.75 13.23
C LEU A 284 -16.94 29.42 12.46
N LEU A 285 -16.30 28.37 12.97
CA LEU A 285 -16.23 27.06 12.33
C LEU A 285 -17.25 26.06 12.87
N VAL A 286 -17.58 26.13 14.16
CA VAL A 286 -18.41 25.13 14.85
C VAL A 286 -19.55 25.83 15.61
N THR A 287 -20.78 25.38 15.38
CA THR A 287 -21.96 25.79 16.15
C THR A 287 -21.93 25.22 17.56
N LYS A 288 -22.44 25.96 18.55
CA LYS A 288 -22.44 25.54 19.97
C LYS A 288 -21.05 25.21 20.51
N PHE A 289 -20.03 25.92 20.01
CA PHE A 289 -18.63 25.62 20.33
C PHE A 289 -18.36 25.61 21.84
N GLU A 290 -18.92 26.55 22.61
CA GLU A 290 -18.69 26.59 24.07
C GLU A 290 -19.24 25.36 24.81
N GLU A 291 -20.38 24.80 24.36
CA GLU A 291 -20.91 23.53 24.90
C GLU A 291 -19.99 22.36 24.55
N ILE A 292 -19.53 22.29 23.30
CA ILE A 292 -18.67 21.22 22.78
C ILE A 292 -17.28 21.26 23.42
N LYS A 293 -16.73 22.45 23.64
CA LYS A 293 -15.40 22.69 24.21
C LYS A 293 -15.26 22.07 25.60
N ALA A 294 -16.34 22.02 26.39
CA ALA A 294 -16.34 21.40 27.72
C ALA A 294 -16.18 19.87 27.67
N GLU A 295 -16.70 19.22 26.62
CA GLU A 295 -16.57 17.77 26.38
C GLU A 295 -15.38 17.40 25.47
N TRP A 296 -14.71 18.40 24.91
CA TRP A 296 -13.61 18.23 23.98
C TRP A 296 -12.30 18.42 24.75
N ASP A 297 -11.76 17.30 25.27
CA ASP A 297 -10.55 17.23 26.14
C ASP A 297 -9.48 18.25 25.74
N THR A 298 -9.22 18.40 24.44
CA THR A 298 -8.65 19.62 23.88
C THR A 298 -8.90 19.66 22.37
N PRO A 299 -9.46 20.75 21.80
CA PRO A 299 -9.36 20.97 20.36
C PRO A 299 -7.91 20.89 19.90
N GLN A 300 -7.63 19.94 19.00
CA GLN A 300 -6.34 19.82 18.35
C GLN A 300 -6.30 20.88 17.26
N PHE A 301 -5.89 22.07 17.67
CA PHE A 301 -5.61 23.16 16.75
C PHE A 301 -4.40 22.78 15.92
N ILE A 302 -4.54 23.00 14.63
CA ILE A 302 -3.54 22.64 13.66
C ILE A 302 -3.28 23.84 12.76
N ILE A 303 -2.16 23.78 12.06
CA ILE A 303 -1.86 24.73 11.00
C ILE A 303 -1.19 23.99 9.86
N LEU A 304 -1.69 24.20 8.65
CA LEU A 304 -1.24 23.55 7.43
C LEU A 304 -0.29 24.49 6.67
N GLU A 305 0.85 23.96 6.24
CA GLU A 305 1.74 24.59 5.29
C GLU A 305 1.18 24.43 3.87
N VAL A 306 0.79 25.53 3.23
CA VAL A 306 0.15 25.55 1.89
C VAL A 306 0.99 26.29 0.85
N THR A 307 2.29 26.46 1.05
CA THR A 307 3.15 27.07 0.03
C THR A 307 3.18 26.20 -1.23
N PRO A 308 3.13 26.79 -2.44
CA PRO A 308 3.29 26.02 -3.68
C PRO A 308 4.60 25.23 -3.72
N THR A 309 4.56 23.98 -4.19
CA THR A 309 5.74 23.11 -4.28
C THR A 309 6.82 23.62 -5.23
N CYS A 310 6.45 24.40 -6.25
CA CYS A 310 7.40 25.04 -7.17
C CYS A 310 8.26 26.11 -6.49
N ASP A 311 7.71 26.83 -5.49
CA ASP A 311 8.45 27.84 -4.74
C ASP A 311 9.49 27.18 -3.83
N TYR A 312 9.17 26.01 -3.27
CA TYR A 312 10.08 25.17 -2.51
C TYR A 312 11.26 24.67 -3.36
N ALA A 313 10.99 24.17 -4.57
CA ALA A 313 12.01 23.57 -5.43
C ALA A 313 13.04 24.57 -5.99
N GLN A 314 12.74 25.88 -5.98
CA GLN A 314 13.60 26.92 -6.54
C GLN A 314 14.47 27.66 -5.50
N ASP A 315 14.45 27.25 -4.23
CA ASP A 315 15.19 27.90 -3.12
C ASP A 315 14.88 29.40 -2.94
N LYS A 316 13.69 29.84 -3.40
CA LYS A 316 13.19 31.22 -3.24
C LYS A 316 12.34 31.39 -1.99
N TRP A 317 12.33 30.38 -1.13
CA TRP A 317 11.34 30.25 -0.06
C TRP A 317 11.75 30.99 1.21
N GLN A 318 11.34 32.26 1.31
CA GLN A 318 11.60 33.07 2.51
C GLN A 318 10.43 33.03 3.52
N LEU A 319 9.19 32.88 3.02
CA LEU A 319 7.97 32.92 3.83
C LEU A 319 7.08 31.70 3.55
N SER A 320 6.64 31.03 4.61
CA SER A 320 5.67 29.92 4.57
C SER A 320 4.24 30.45 4.63
N ARG A 321 3.37 29.93 3.77
CA ARG A 321 1.92 30.21 3.80
C ARG A 321 1.25 29.22 4.73
N MET A 322 0.60 29.74 5.75
CA MET A 322 0.05 28.95 6.86
C MET A 322 -1.46 29.09 6.91
N LEU A 323 -2.16 27.95 6.93
CA LEU A 323 -3.62 27.87 6.99
C LEU A 323 -4.07 27.24 8.33
N PRO A 324 -4.56 28.03 9.29
CA PRO A 324 -5.06 27.53 10.56
C PRO A 324 -6.32 26.68 10.43
N GLY A 325 -6.43 25.68 11.30
CA GLY A 325 -7.60 24.83 11.38
C GLY A 325 -7.70 24.09 12.71
N VAL A 326 -8.63 23.16 12.75
CA VAL A 326 -8.89 22.29 13.91
C VAL A 326 -9.29 20.90 13.43
N PHE A 327 -8.83 19.86 14.11
CA PHE A 327 -9.33 18.50 13.90
C PHE A 327 -10.63 18.29 14.67
N VAL A 328 -11.77 18.11 14.00
CA VAL A 328 -13.08 17.93 14.66
C VAL A 328 -13.44 16.44 14.74
N PRO A 329 -13.65 15.87 15.93
CA PRO A 329 -14.11 14.50 16.11
C PRO A 329 -15.46 14.22 15.43
N LEU A 330 -15.66 12.98 14.96
CA LEU A 330 -16.85 12.53 14.22
C LEU A 330 -18.15 12.90 14.94
N LYS A 331 -18.20 12.74 16.27
CA LYS A 331 -19.38 13.07 17.10
C LYS A 331 -19.83 14.53 16.98
N TYR A 332 -18.92 15.45 16.65
CA TYR A 332 -19.17 16.88 16.53
C TYR A 332 -19.17 17.38 15.07
N LEU A 333 -18.93 16.53 14.08
CA LEU A 333 -18.88 16.98 12.67
C LEU A 333 -20.21 17.57 12.19
N LYS A 334 -21.34 17.10 12.72
CA LYS A 334 -22.67 17.67 12.45
C LYS A 334 -22.80 19.13 12.88
N ASN A 335 -21.95 19.60 13.78
CA ASN A 335 -21.95 20.96 14.31
C ASN A 335 -21.05 21.91 13.51
N VAL A 336 -20.23 21.40 12.60
CA VAL A 336 -19.37 22.24 11.74
C VAL A 336 -20.25 23.03 10.76
N LYS A 337 -20.00 24.34 10.66
CA LYS A 337 -20.74 25.21 9.76
C LYS A 337 -20.43 24.85 8.31
N ARG A 338 -21.46 24.86 7.47
CA ARG A 338 -21.34 24.72 6.01
C ARG A 338 -21.36 26.09 5.37
N ALA A 339 -20.21 26.75 5.36
CA ALA A 339 -20.03 28.02 4.67
C ALA A 339 -18.86 27.88 3.71
N ASP A 340 -18.85 28.66 2.63
CA ASP A 340 -17.84 28.50 1.58
C ASP A 340 -16.41 28.85 2.02
N TYR A 341 -16.23 29.50 3.18
CA TYR A 341 -14.93 29.75 3.79
C TYR A 341 -14.45 28.60 4.68
N VAL A 342 -15.28 27.57 4.88
CA VAL A 342 -14.96 26.39 5.69
C VAL A 342 -14.57 25.25 4.76
N PHE A 343 -13.33 24.80 4.86
CA PHE A 343 -12.91 23.54 4.27
C PHE A 343 -13.10 22.42 5.27
N ILE A 344 -13.73 21.32 4.85
CA ILE A 344 -13.88 20.10 5.66
C ILE A 344 -13.25 18.95 4.88
N SER A 345 -12.26 18.27 5.46
CA SER A 345 -11.68 17.07 4.85
C SER A 345 -12.64 15.88 4.89
N GLN A 346 -12.31 14.84 4.12
CA GLN A 346 -12.88 13.51 4.34
C GLN A 346 -12.64 13.02 5.78
N LEU A 347 -13.37 11.98 6.20
CA LEU A 347 -13.10 11.32 7.49
C LEU A 347 -11.70 10.73 7.48
N ILE A 348 -10.96 10.95 8.56
CA ILE A 348 -9.58 10.50 8.75
C ILE A 348 -9.40 10.01 10.17
N GLN A 349 -8.40 9.18 10.35
CA GLN A 349 -7.94 8.73 11.65
C GLN A 349 -6.78 9.62 12.05
N PHE A 350 -6.94 10.30 13.19
CA PHE A 350 -5.87 11.11 13.77
C PHE A 350 -5.71 10.73 15.25
N ASN A 351 -4.51 10.29 15.61
CA ASN A 351 -4.25 9.62 16.88
C ASN A 351 -5.17 8.40 17.09
N ARG A 352 -6.03 8.43 18.11
CA ARG A 352 -7.02 7.37 18.40
C ARG A 352 -8.44 7.75 17.97
N ASP A 353 -8.62 8.95 17.43
CA ASP A 353 -9.93 9.51 17.11
C ASP A 353 -10.21 9.49 15.61
N ILE A 354 -11.50 9.39 15.28
CA ILE A 354 -12.01 9.54 13.92
C ILE A 354 -12.65 10.92 13.80
N GLY A 355 -12.33 11.66 12.75
CA GLY A 355 -12.83 13.01 12.55
C GLY A 355 -12.41 13.60 11.21
N SER A 356 -12.54 14.91 11.06
CA SER A 356 -12.08 15.64 9.87
C SER A 356 -11.22 16.84 10.26
N LEU A 357 -10.29 17.20 9.39
CA LEU A 357 -9.60 18.48 9.45
C LEU A 357 -10.56 19.56 8.93
N VAL A 358 -10.72 20.62 9.71
CA VAL A 358 -11.54 21.77 9.36
C VAL A 358 -10.66 23.01 9.32
N PHE A 359 -10.53 23.62 8.15
CA PHE A 359 -9.73 24.83 7.96
C PHE A 359 -10.63 26.03 7.67
N ASP A 360 -10.22 27.19 8.18
CA ASP A 360 -10.86 28.46 7.86
C ASP A 360 -10.04 29.20 6.80
N LEU A 361 -10.60 29.28 5.59
CA LEU A 361 -9.93 29.85 4.43
C LEU A 361 -9.67 31.36 4.57
N ARG A 362 -10.31 32.04 5.52
CA ARG A 362 -10.10 33.48 5.81
C ARG A 362 -8.81 33.76 6.58
N TYR A 363 -8.26 32.76 7.26
CA TYR A 363 -7.09 32.92 8.13
C TYR A 363 -5.77 32.57 7.44
N LEU A 364 -5.68 32.64 6.11
CA LEU A 364 -4.42 32.48 5.41
C LEU A 364 -3.42 33.53 5.89
N THR A 365 -2.30 33.07 6.46
CA THR A 365 -1.25 33.94 7.02
C THR A 365 0.10 33.55 6.45
N THR A 366 1.11 34.39 6.65
CA THR A 366 2.50 34.08 6.36
C THR A 366 3.32 34.01 7.64
N ARG A 367 4.33 33.14 7.67
CA ARG A 367 5.32 33.04 8.75
C ARG A 367 6.73 32.90 8.18
N ASN A 368 7.73 33.36 8.91
CA ASN A 368 9.12 33.13 8.56
C ASN A 368 9.43 31.63 8.61
N PHE A 369 10.24 31.16 7.66
CA PHE A 369 10.63 29.76 7.58
C PHE A 369 11.25 29.24 8.90
N GLU A 370 12.13 30.03 9.53
CA GLU A 370 12.78 29.68 10.79
C GLU A 370 11.80 29.44 11.94
N ASP A 371 10.67 30.15 11.95
CA ASP A 371 9.66 29.97 13.00
C ASP A 371 8.83 28.71 12.76
N VAL A 372 8.55 28.39 11.49
CA VAL A 372 7.87 27.14 11.13
C VAL A 372 8.77 25.93 11.41
N ALA A 373 10.08 26.05 11.19
CA ALA A 373 11.06 25.00 11.46
C ALA A 373 11.14 24.59 12.94
N LYS A 374 10.70 25.46 13.86
CA LYS A 374 10.60 25.17 15.30
C LYS A 374 9.33 24.41 15.67
N MET A 375 8.33 24.36 14.79
CA MET A 375 7.04 23.71 15.05
C MET A 375 7.16 22.19 14.94
N LEU A 376 6.38 21.46 15.73
CA LEU A 376 6.34 20.00 15.66
C LEU A 376 5.38 19.53 14.55
N PRO A 377 5.87 18.90 13.47
CA PRO A 377 4.99 18.34 12.46
C PRO A 377 4.30 17.07 12.98
N LEU A 378 3.01 16.95 12.68
CA LEU A 378 2.15 15.83 13.06
C LEU A 378 2.10 14.78 11.95
N PHE A 379 1.79 15.22 10.74
CA PHE A 379 1.67 14.43 9.53
C PHE A 379 1.75 15.36 8.33
N ARG A 380 1.83 14.81 7.12
CA ARG A 380 1.86 15.58 5.87
C ARG A 380 0.64 15.22 5.02
N ILE A 381 -0.03 16.24 4.50
CA ILE A 381 -1.02 16.12 3.44
C ILE A 381 -0.29 15.84 2.12
N ARG A 382 -0.71 14.78 1.42
CA ARG A 382 -0.14 14.41 0.12
C ARG A 382 -0.50 15.44 -0.95
N HIS A 383 0.38 15.57 -1.94
CA HIS A 383 0.34 16.62 -2.94
C HIS A 383 -1.03 16.80 -3.64
N PRO A 384 -1.71 15.75 -4.14
CA PRO A 384 -3.01 15.94 -4.80
C PRO A 384 -4.06 16.58 -3.89
N PHE A 385 -4.08 16.20 -2.62
CA PHE A 385 -5.02 16.75 -1.65
C PHE A 385 -4.62 18.16 -1.19
N LEU A 386 -3.32 18.45 -1.12
CA LEU A 386 -2.82 19.80 -0.87
C LEU A 386 -3.24 20.77 -1.99
N VAL A 387 -3.14 20.34 -3.25
CA VAL A 387 -3.53 21.15 -4.41
C VAL A 387 -5.03 21.47 -4.40
N ASP A 388 -5.90 20.53 -4.00
CA ASP A 388 -7.34 20.81 -3.80
C ASP A 388 -7.56 21.91 -2.74
N ILE A 389 -6.85 21.83 -1.61
CA ILE A 389 -6.92 22.84 -0.55
C ILE A 389 -6.43 24.21 -1.07
N GLN A 390 -5.29 24.24 -1.75
CA GLN A 390 -4.72 25.46 -2.35
C GLN A 390 -5.68 26.09 -3.36
N SER A 391 -6.31 25.28 -4.20
CA SER A 391 -7.32 25.74 -5.17
C SER A 391 -8.51 26.39 -4.48
N LYS A 392 -9.03 25.78 -3.41
CA LYS A 392 -10.13 26.37 -2.62
C LYS A 392 -9.74 27.65 -1.89
N VAL A 393 -8.51 27.73 -1.37
CA VAL A 393 -7.96 28.97 -0.81
C VAL A 393 -7.94 30.07 -1.87
N ALA A 394 -7.38 29.79 -3.05
CA ALA A 394 -7.30 30.75 -4.15
C ALA A 394 -8.69 31.20 -4.62
N GLY A 395 -9.62 30.26 -4.80
CA GLY A 395 -11.01 30.55 -5.16
C GLY A 395 -11.76 31.35 -4.10
N HIS A 396 -11.44 31.18 -2.81
CA HIS A 396 -12.00 32.01 -1.75
C HIS A 396 -11.49 33.46 -1.79
N ILE A 397 -10.19 33.64 -2.03
CA ILE A 397 -9.55 34.97 -2.13
C ILE A 397 -10.04 35.73 -3.37
N ALA A 398 -10.20 35.03 -4.50
CA ALA A 398 -10.53 35.63 -5.79
C ALA A 398 -12.03 35.87 -6.01
N ARG A 399 -12.88 35.79 -4.97
CA ARG A 399 -14.34 35.91 -5.15
C ARG A 399 -14.71 37.28 -5.71
N PRO A 400 -15.41 37.34 -6.85
CA PRO A 400 -15.93 38.60 -7.35
C PRO A 400 -16.99 39.12 -6.39
N GLY A 401 -16.90 40.39 -6.00
CA GLY A 401 -17.99 41.09 -5.34
C GLY A 401 -19.20 41.21 -6.28
N TYR A 402 -20.39 41.32 -5.73
CA TYR A 402 -21.58 41.61 -6.53
C TYR A 402 -21.48 43.03 -7.10
N PHE A 403 -21.43 43.14 -8.43
CA PHE A 403 -21.90 44.33 -9.13
C PHE A 403 -23.33 44.04 -9.58
N ALA A 404 -24.28 44.24 -8.68
CA ALA A 404 -25.70 44.25 -9.02
C ALA A 404 -26.31 45.50 -8.37
N LEU A 405 -26.99 46.31 -9.18
CA LEU A 405 -27.77 47.48 -8.76
C LEU A 405 -28.99 47.06 -7.95
#